data_AF-A0A9D5R5R4-F1
#
_entry.id   AF-A0A9D5R5R4-F1
#
_cell.length_a   1.000
_cell.length_b   1.000
_cell.length_c   1.000
_cell.angle_alpha   90.00
_cell.angle_beta   90.00
_cell.angle_gamma   90.00
#
_symmetry.space_group_name_H-M   'P 1'
#
loop_
_entity.id
_entity.type
_entity.pdbx_description
1 polymer ?
#
loop_
_entity_poly.entity_id
_entity_poly.type
_entity_poly.pdbx_seq_one_letter_code
_entity_poly.pdbx_strand_id
1 'polypeptide(L)' 'MENHLKSDDFFDVEKFPVTVFQIKSVKKINDKNYNYQIGGILTIKGISKNI' A
#
# COMPACT_ATOMS: atom_id res chain seq x y z
N MET A 1 -11.33 13.80 12.32
CA MET A 1 -10.10 13.06 11.92
C MET A 1 -10.23 12.48 10.51
N GLU A 2 -11.33 11.81 10.13
CA GLU A 2 -11.51 11.31 8.74
C GLU A 2 -11.42 12.39 7.66
N ASN A 3 -12.03 13.56 7.89
CA ASN A 3 -11.98 14.65 6.90
C ASN A 3 -10.56 15.16 6.64
N HIS A 4 -9.68 15.08 7.64
CA HIS A 4 -8.28 15.50 7.51
C HIS A 4 -7.42 14.46 6.78
N LEU A 5 -7.68 13.17 6.97
CA LEU A 5 -7.00 12.14 6.19
C LEU A 5 -7.42 12.18 4.72
N LYS A 6 -8.67 12.53 4.44
CA LYS A 6 -9.21 12.60 3.08
C LYS A 6 -8.76 13.84 2.30
N SER A 7 -8.36 14.91 2.98
CA SER A 7 -7.96 16.17 2.33
C SER A 7 -6.69 16.01 1.49
N ASP A 8 -6.41 17.04 0.70
CA ASP A 8 -5.25 17.15 -0.19
C ASP A 8 -3.91 17.09 0.56
N ASP A 9 -3.87 17.59 1.80
CA ASP A 9 -2.72 17.49 2.72
C ASP A 9 -2.32 16.04 3.02
N PHE A 10 -3.26 15.09 2.93
CA PHE A 10 -3.03 13.67 3.20
C PHE A 10 -3.28 12.86 1.95
N PHE A 11 -4.44 12.22 1.79
CA PHE A 11 -4.67 11.26 0.71
C PHE A 11 -5.24 11.87 -0.59
N ASP A 12 -5.74 13.11 -0.57
CA ASP A 12 -6.37 13.77 -1.73
C ASP A 12 -7.35 12.83 -2.45
N VAL A 13 -8.34 12.32 -1.71
CA VAL A 13 -9.20 11.22 -2.20
C VAL A 13 -10.12 11.62 -3.36
N GLU A 14 -10.33 12.92 -3.58
CA GLU A 14 -11.04 13.43 -4.74
C GLU A 14 -10.25 13.17 -6.03
N LYS A 15 -8.92 13.32 -6.01
CA LYS A 15 -8.05 13.04 -7.16
C LYS A 15 -7.54 11.59 -7.20
N PHE A 16 -7.32 10.98 -6.03
CA PHE A 16 -6.75 9.64 -5.88
C PHE A 16 -7.66 8.76 -5.03
N PRO A 17 -8.86 8.40 -5.54
CA PRO A 17 -9.85 7.66 -4.76
C PRO A 17 -9.43 6.23 -4.42
N VAL A 18 -8.40 5.71 -5.11
CA VAL A 18 -7.94 4.32 -4.97
C VAL A 18 -6.44 4.28 -4.72
N THR A 19 -6.07 3.52 -3.69
CA THR A 19 -4.70 3.05 -3.47
C THR A 19 -4.58 1.63 -3.98
N VAL A 20 -3.46 1.30 -4.63
CA VAL A 20 -3.23 -0.03 -5.21
C VAL A 20 -1.98 -0.65 -4.62
N PHE A 21 -2.09 -1.90 -4.17
CA PHE A 21 -0.93 -2.73 -3.86
C PHE A 21 -0.85 -3.89 -4.87
N GLN A 22 0.18 -3.86 -5.72
CA GLN A 22 0.45 -4.91 -6.69
C GLN A 22 1.50 -5.87 -6.14
N ILE A 23 1.10 -7.10 -5.82
CA ILE A 23 2.03 -8.14 -5.38
C ILE A 23 2.99 -8.47 -6.54
N LYS A 24 4.29 -8.43 -6.27
CA LYS A 24 5.35 -8.80 -7.24
C LYS A 24 6.14 -10.03 -6.80
N SER A 25 6.16 -10.35 -5.51
CA SER A 25 6.80 -11.55 -5.00
C SER A 25 6.05 -12.13 -3.81
N VAL A 26 6.03 -13.45 -3.74
CA VAL A 26 5.55 -14.21 -2.58
C VAL A 26 6.61 -15.26 -2.31
N LYS A 27 7.20 -15.23 -1.11
CA LYS A 27 8.25 -16.16 -0.69
C LYS A 27 7.79 -16.87 0.56
N LYS A 28 7.79 -18.21 0.52
CA LYS A 28 7.55 -18.99 1.74
C LYS A 28 8.72 -18.78 2.68
N ILE A 29 8.42 -18.51 3.94
CA ILE A 29 9.42 -18.37 5.00
C ILE A 29 9.15 -19.41 6.08
N ASN A 30 10.22 -19.87 6.72
CA ASN A 30 10.14 -20.84 7.81
C ASN A 30 10.16 -20.08 9.15
N ASP A 31 9.04 -19.42 9.45
CA ASP A 31 8.83 -18.73 10.72
C ASP A 31 7.60 -19.35 11.44
N LYS A 32 7.58 -19.27 12.77
CA LYS A 32 6.51 -19.85 13.59
C LYS A 32 5.23 -19.02 13.60
N ASN A 33 5.34 -17.71 13.40
CA ASN A 33 4.24 -16.74 13.49
C ASN A 33 3.70 -16.36 12.10
N TYR A 34 4.55 -16.37 11.08
CA TYR A 34 4.18 -16.03 9.70
C TYR A 34 4.79 -16.99 8.69
N ASN A 35 4.09 -17.23 7.58
CA ASN A 35 4.43 -18.28 6.61
C ASN A 35 4.88 -17.76 5.24
N TYR A 36 4.65 -16.49 4.93
CA TYR A 36 5.07 -15.87 3.69
C TYR A 36 5.57 -14.45 3.89
N GLN A 37 6.63 -14.10 3.17
CA GLN A 37 7.02 -12.72 2.91
C GLN A 37 6.43 -12.30 1.55
N ILE A 38 5.68 -11.21 1.55
CA ILE A 38 5.06 -10.64 0.34
C ILE A 38 5.74 -9.31 0.05
N GLY A 39 6.23 -9.15 -1.17
CA GLY A 39 6.78 -7.88 -1.67
C GLY A 39 5.99 -7.41 -2.89
N GLY A 40 5.87 -6.10 -3.06
CA GLY A 40 5.05 -5.53 -4.11
C GLY A 40 5.23 -4.04 -4.29
N ILE A 41 4.45 -3.48 -5.22
CA ILE A 41 4.44 -2.04 -5.50
C ILE A 41 3.20 -1.45 -4.86
N LEU A 42 3.39 -0.54 -3.91
CA LEU A 42 2.33 0.28 -3.32
C LEU A 42 2.26 1.62 -4.04
N THR A 43 1.07 1.96 -4.51
CA THR A 43 0.78 3.23 -5.15
C THR A 43 -0.20 4.02 -4.31
N ILE A 44 0.24 5.16 -3.77
CA ILE A 44 -0.57 6.11 -3.00
C ILE A 44 -0.42 7.48 -3.66
N LYS A 45 -1.53 8.17 -3.95
CA LYS A 45 -1.54 9.46 -4.67
C LYS A 45 -0.77 9.45 -5.99
N GLY A 46 -0.87 8.34 -6.74
CA GLY A 46 -0.11 8.14 -7.98
C GLY A 46 1.40 7.91 -7.79
N ILE A 47 1.93 8.00 -6.56
CA ILE A 47 3.34 7.74 -6.26
C ILE A 47 3.51 6.25 -5.95
N SER A 48 4.35 5.58 -6.75
CA SER A 48 4.65 4.15 -6.61
C SER A 48 5.96 3.92 -5.85
N LYS A 49 5.96 2.98 -4.91
CA LYS A 49 7.16 2.48 -4.23
C LYS A 49 7.16 0.95 -4.14
N ASN A 50 8.33 0.35 -4.33
CA ASN A 50 8.54 -1.07 -4.07
C ASN A 50 8.75 -1.26 -2.56
N ILE A 51 8.04 -2.23 -1.99
CA ILE A 51 8.05 -2.58 -0.56
C ILE A 51 8.07 -4.09 -0.37
#